data_AF-A0A6V7U588-F1
#
_entry.id   AF-A0A6V7U588-F1
#
_cell.length_a   1.000
_cell.length_b   1.000
_cell.length_c   1.000
_cell.angle_alpha   90.00
_cell.angle_beta   90.00
_cell.angle_gamma   90.00
#
_symmetry.space_group_name_H-M   'P 1'
#
loop_
_entity.id
_entity.type
_entity.pdbx_description
1 polymer ?
#
loop_
_entity_poly.entity_id
_entity_poly.type
_entity_poly.pdbx_seq_one_letter_code
_entity_poly.pdbx_strand_id
1 'polypeptide(L)'
;METIEWVLNNFCDKNVDGKYSFIESKISRMYIENLLCSLPDKPMDFEDFELKINNLLPNQLYFKEEYLSGLGIVENSHFRGKVVNKLISTDLPLDLQKRLSILFFKKEKWKKEEIEPYLLDYCLDPAKIEEFLMKNCKIVGSSTERFYVNKQLSF
;
A
#
# COMPACT_ATOMS: atom_id res chain seq x y z
N MET A 1 7.62 -19.92 27.11
CA MET A 1 7.19 -20.58 25.86
C MET A 1 6.10 -19.77 25.14
N GLU A 2 5.44 -18.82 25.82
CA GLU A 2 4.37 -17.96 25.29
C GLU A 2 4.77 -17.11 24.06
N THR A 3 6.03 -16.66 23.95
CA THR A 3 6.47 -15.81 22.83
C THR A 3 6.43 -16.53 21.48
N ILE A 4 6.84 -17.80 21.44
CA ILE A 4 6.80 -18.59 20.20
C ILE A 4 5.35 -18.84 19.79
N GLU A 5 4.50 -19.21 20.75
CA GLU A 5 3.06 -19.41 20.50
C GLU A 5 2.39 -18.12 20.01
N TRP A 6 2.73 -16.98 20.61
CA TRP A 6 2.22 -15.68 20.16
C TRP A 6 2.64 -15.38 18.71
N VAL A 7 3.90 -15.63 18.33
CA VAL A 7 4.36 -15.45 16.95
C VAL A 7 3.59 -16.36 16.00
N LEU A 8 3.47 -17.65 16.32
CA LEU A 8 2.76 -18.62 15.50
C LEU A 8 1.29 -18.22 15.31
N ASN A 9 0.61 -17.77 16.37
CA ASN A 9 -0.79 -17.38 16.30
C ASN A 9 -1.05 -16.08 15.50
N ASN A 10 -0.06 -15.20 15.38
CA ASN A 10 -0.22 -13.91 14.68
C ASN A 10 0.26 -13.96 13.22
N PHE A 11 1.29 -14.75 12.93
CA PHE A 11 2.00 -14.74 11.66
C PHE A 11 1.93 -16.05 10.87
N CYS A 12 1.33 -17.10 11.42
CA CYS A 12 1.23 -18.39 10.75
C CYS A 12 -0.20 -18.92 10.72
N ASP A 13 -0.51 -19.67 9.67
CA ASP A 13 -1.66 -20.56 9.62
C ASP A 13 -1.25 -21.95 10.09
N LYS A 14 -2.11 -22.60 10.87
CA LYS A 14 -1.92 -23.98 11.31
C LYS A 14 -2.57 -24.92 10.30
N ASN A 15 -1.76 -25.73 9.64
CA ASN A 15 -2.20 -26.71 8.66
C ASN A 15 -2.83 -27.93 9.34
N VAL A 16 -3.56 -28.73 8.56
CA VAL A 16 -4.26 -29.94 9.02
C VAL A 16 -3.29 -30.98 9.61
N ASP A 17 -2.04 -31.00 9.14
CA ASP A 17 -0.98 -31.89 9.64
C ASP A 17 -0.31 -31.39 10.94
N GLY A 18 -0.80 -30.28 11.50
CA GLY A 18 -0.28 -29.67 12.72
C GLY A 18 0.96 -28.79 12.51
N LYS A 19 1.47 -28.65 11.28
CA LYS A 19 2.57 -27.73 10.95
C LYS A 19 2.06 -26.30 10.75
N TYR A 20 2.97 -25.35 10.91
CA TYR A 20 2.70 -23.94 10.69
C TYR A 20 3.31 -23.47 9.37
N SER A 21 2.57 -22.68 8.61
CA SER A 21 3.06 -21.96 7.44
C SER A 21 2.88 -20.46 7.65
N PHE A 22 3.88 -19.66 7.29
CA PHE A 22 3.76 -18.22 7.40
C PHE A 22 2.61 -17.70 6.53
N ILE A 23 1.87 -16.72 7.08
CA ILE A 23 0.94 -15.90 6.32
C ILE A 23 1.80 -14.98 5.44
N GLU A 24 2.03 -15.42 4.20
CA GLU A 24 2.94 -14.79 3.23
C GLU A 24 2.74 -13.28 3.16
N SER A 25 1.49 -12.81 3.04
CA SER A 25 1.18 -11.38 2.94
C SER A 25 1.62 -10.58 4.16
N LYS A 26 1.43 -11.10 5.39
CA LYS A 26 1.83 -10.38 6.62
C LYS A 26 3.35 -10.27 6.72
N ILE A 27 4.05 -11.37 6.48
CA ILE A 27 5.51 -11.39 6.53
C ILE A 27 6.08 -10.48 5.43
N SER A 28 5.65 -10.66 4.18
CA SER A 28 6.14 -9.86 3.07
C SER A 28 5.91 -8.36 3.28
N ARG A 29 4.72 -7.96 3.76
CA ARG A 29 4.41 -6.56 4.07
C ARG A 29 5.32 -5.98 5.15
N MET A 30 5.63 -6.74 6.21
CA MET A 30 6.55 -6.31 7.26
C MET A 30 7.96 -6.02 6.70
N TYR A 31 8.47 -6.90 5.83
CA TYR A 31 9.76 -6.69 5.19
C TYR A 31 9.74 -5.51 4.20
N ILE A 32 8.66 -5.36 3.42
CA ILE A 32 8.44 -4.26 2.49
C ILE A 32 8.44 -2.93 3.24
N GLU A 33 7.65 -2.82 4.32
CA GLU A 33 7.54 -1.62 5.14
C GLU A 33 8.89 -1.24 5.75
N ASN A 34 9.60 -2.22 6.33
CA ASN A 34 10.95 -2.00 6.87
C ASN A 34 11.93 -1.51 5.80
N LEU A 35 11.92 -2.12 4.61
CA LEU A 35 12.74 -1.67 3.49
C LEU A 35 12.39 -0.24 3.10
N LEU A 36 11.11 0.09 2.89
CA LEU A 36 10.66 1.43 2.53
C LEU A 36 11.05 2.46 3.60
N CYS A 37 10.86 2.17 4.88
CA CYS A 37 11.28 3.03 5.99
C CYS A 37 12.78 3.31 5.97
N SER A 38 13.60 2.34 5.57
CA SER A 38 15.07 2.51 5.46
C SER A 38 15.50 3.32 4.22
N LEU A 39 14.64 3.47 3.22
CA LEU A 39 14.93 4.16 1.98
C LEU A 39 14.65 5.68 2.10
N PRO A 40 15.45 6.52 1.40
CA PRO A 40 15.17 7.95 1.28
C PRO A 40 13.81 8.22 0.62
N ASP A 41 13.19 9.37 0.90
CA ASP A 41 11.92 9.79 0.27
C ASP A 41 12.13 10.24 -1.19
N LYS A 42 12.47 9.29 -2.06
CA LYS A 42 12.63 9.49 -3.50
C LYS A 42 12.17 8.24 -4.26
N PRO A 43 11.66 8.38 -5.51
CA PRO A 43 11.30 7.24 -6.33
C PRO A 43 12.49 6.30 -6.55
N MET A 44 12.23 5.00 -6.39
CA MET A 44 13.17 3.93 -6.67
C MET A 44 12.72 3.17 -7.92
N ASP A 45 13.67 2.71 -8.73
CA ASP A 45 13.37 1.81 -9.84
C ASP A 45 12.69 0.52 -9.33
N PHE A 46 11.67 0.05 -10.04
CA PHE A 46 10.88 -1.09 -9.58
C PHE A 46 11.67 -2.40 -9.60
N GLU A 47 12.51 -2.64 -10.61
CA GLU A 47 13.32 -3.86 -10.71
C GLU A 47 14.37 -3.87 -9.59
N ASP A 48 15.02 -2.73 -9.35
CA ASP A 48 15.95 -2.59 -8.21
C ASP A 48 15.24 -2.84 -6.88
N PHE A 49 14.00 -2.35 -6.73
CA PHE A 49 13.21 -2.54 -5.51
C PHE A 49 12.87 -4.01 -5.32
N GLU A 50 12.35 -4.66 -6.36
CA GLU A 50 12.00 -6.08 -6.39
C GLU A 50 13.20 -6.97 -6.06
N LEU A 51 14.37 -6.68 -6.63
CA LEU A 51 15.61 -7.39 -6.31
C LEU A 51 16.00 -7.23 -4.84
N LYS A 52 15.93 -6.01 -4.29
CA LYS A 52 16.27 -5.78 -2.88
C LYS A 52 15.32 -6.50 -1.94
N ILE A 53 14.01 -6.42 -2.17
CA ILE A 53 13.05 -7.06 -1.27
C ILE A 53 13.12 -8.58 -1.35
N ASN A 54 13.27 -9.17 -2.55
CA ASN A 54 13.41 -10.62 -2.70
C ASN A 54 14.69 -11.16 -2.04
N ASN A 55 15.76 -10.37 -1.97
CA ASN A 55 16.97 -10.74 -1.22
C ASN A 55 16.80 -10.66 0.31
N LEU A 56 15.79 -9.92 0.81
CA LEU A 56 15.50 -9.79 2.24
C LEU A 56 14.47 -10.81 2.72
N LEU A 57 13.58 -11.25 1.84
CA LEU A 57 12.52 -12.18 2.19
C LEU A 57 13.07 -13.56 2.60
N PRO A 58 12.44 -14.22 3.59
CA PRO A 58 12.74 -15.61 3.92
C PRO A 58 12.59 -16.53 2.70
N ASN A 59 13.36 -17.63 2.71
CA ASN A 59 13.28 -18.66 1.67
C ASN A 59 11.82 -19.06 1.37
N GLN A 60 11.50 -19.23 0.08
CA GLN A 60 10.18 -19.62 -0.44
C GLN A 60 9.12 -18.51 -0.44
N LEU A 61 9.44 -17.30 0.03
CA LEU A 61 8.58 -16.12 -0.14
C LEU A 61 9.10 -15.26 -1.29
N TYR A 62 8.18 -14.69 -2.05
CA TYR A 62 8.48 -13.80 -3.17
C TYR A 62 7.64 -12.54 -3.06
N PHE A 63 8.21 -11.44 -3.51
CA PHE A 63 7.51 -10.18 -3.63
C PHE A 63 6.37 -10.28 -4.64
N LYS A 64 5.23 -9.69 -4.26
CA LYS A 64 4.08 -9.46 -5.15
C LYS A 64 3.68 -8.00 -5.01
N GLU A 65 3.36 -7.35 -6.11
CA GLU A 65 3.04 -5.93 -6.14
C GLU A 65 1.84 -5.57 -5.26
N GLU A 66 0.84 -6.46 -5.15
CA GLU A 66 -0.32 -6.30 -4.27
C GLU A 66 0.06 -6.07 -2.80
N TYR A 67 1.24 -6.53 -2.36
CA TYR A 67 1.73 -6.31 -1.00
C TYR A 67 2.15 -4.86 -0.74
N LEU A 68 2.33 -4.02 -1.77
CA LEU A 68 2.54 -2.57 -1.62
C LEU A 68 1.27 -1.80 -1.25
N SER A 69 0.08 -2.42 -1.28
CA SER A 69 -1.19 -1.79 -0.93
C SER A 69 -1.11 -1.06 0.43
N GLY A 70 -1.23 0.26 0.44
CA GLY A 70 -1.10 1.09 1.65
C GLY A 70 0.33 1.31 2.18
N LEU A 71 1.36 0.81 1.49
CA LEU A 71 2.78 0.96 1.86
C LEU A 71 3.58 1.77 0.82
N GLY A 72 3.19 1.68 -0.45
CA GLY A 72 3.85 2.40 -1.53
C GLY A 72 2.96 2.59 -2.74
N ILE A 73 3.41 3.49 -3.63
CA ILE A 73 2.77 3.81 -4.89
C ILE A 73 3.64 3.28 -6.01
N VAL A 74 3.04 2.57 -6.96
CA VAL A 74 3.70 2.14 -8.20
C VAL A 74 3.25 3.04 -9.35
N GLU A 75 4.21 3.60 -10.08
CA GLU A 75 3.93 4.54 -11.16
C GLU A 75 4.88 4.33 -12.34
N ASN A 76 4.43 4.73 -13.54
CA ASN A 76 5.28 4.75 -14.72
C ASN A 76 5.90 6.13 -14.89
N SER A 77 7.19 6.24 -14.63
CA SER A 77 7.99 7.43 -14.92
C SER A 77 8.36 7.50 -16.39
N HIS A 78 8.22 8.68 -17.01
CA HIS A 78 8.61 8.91 -18.40
C HIS A 78 10.09 8.61 -18.69
N PHE A 79 10.98 8.79 -17.69
CA PHE A 79 12.43 8.65 -17.88
C PHE A 79 13.01 7.36 -17.31
N ARG A 80 12.36 6.78 -16.29
CA ARG A 80 12.90 5.63 -15.53
C ARG A 80 12.05 4.37 -15.66
N GLY A 81 10.96 4.39 -16.43
CA GLY A 81 10.04 3.27 -16.47
C GLY A 81 9.28 3.13 -15.15
N LYS A 82 8.99 1.89 -14.73
CA LYS A 82 8.19 1.61 -13.54
C LYS A 82 9.00 1.93 -12.27
N VAL A 83 8.42 2.72 -11.38
CA VAL A 83 9.06 3.13 -10.12
C VAL A 83 8.16 2.87 -8.92
N VAL A 84 8.77 2.68 -7.75
CA VAL A 84 8.11 2.59 -6.44
C VAL A 84 8.40 3.86 -5.64
N ASN A 85 7.34 4.50 -5.17
CA ASN A 85 7.36 5.65 -4.27
C ASN A 85 6.90 5.23 -2.87
N LYS A 86 7.59 5.68 -1.83
CA LYS A 86 7.18 5.45 -0.45
C LYS A 86 5.95 6.28 -0.09
N LEU A 87 4.93 5.62 0.45
CA LEU A 87 3.78 6.25 1.06
C LEU A 87 3.15 5.23 2.01
N ILE A 88 3.38 5.36 3.31
CA ILE A 88 2.91 4.38 4.30
C ILE A 88 1.64 4.93 4.97
N SER A 89 0.55 4.17 4.95
CA SER A 89 -0.76 4.62 5.44
C SER A 89 -0.76 4.99 6.92
N THR A 90 0.00 4.25 7.73
CA THR A 90 0.15 4.46 9.17
C THR A 90 0.93 5.73 9.53
N ASP A 91 1.76 6.22 8.62
CA ASP A 91 2.49 7.50 8.77
C ASP A 91 1.63 8.73 8.42
N LEU A 92 0.46 8.52 7.80
CA LEU A 92 -0.39 9.63 7.35
C LEU A 92 -1.18 10.25 8.51
N PRO A 93 -1.45 11.58 8.47
CA PRO A 93 -2.28 12.24 9.48
C PRO A 93 -3.66 11.60 9.63
N LEU A 94 -4.21 11.62 10.85
CA LEU A 94 -5.59 11.18 11.13
C LEU A 94 -6.64 12.14 10.56
N ASP A 95 -6.28 13.41 10.35
CA ASP A 95 -7.13 14.39 9.67
C ASP A 95 -7.28 14.00 8.20
N LEU A 96 -8.49 13.64 7.80
CA LEU A 96 -8.78 13.14 6.46
C LEU A 96 -8.53 14.15 5.34
N GLN A 97 -8.75 15.44 5.58
CA GLN A 97 -8.53 16.44 4.54
C GLN A 97 -7.03 16.61 4.29
N LYS A 98 -6.22 16.69 5.36
CA LYS A 98 -4.75 16.71 5.26
C LYS A 98 -4.22 15.42 4.64
N ARG A 99 -4.77 14.26 5.02
CA ARG A 99 -4.43 12.97 4.44
C ARG A 99 -4.68 12.98 2.92
N LEU A 100 -5.88 13.35 2.47
CA LEU A 100 -6.19 13.49 1.04
C LEU A 100 -5.24 14.47 0.33
N SER A 101 -4.91 15.61 0.95
CA SER A 101 -3.96 16.56 0.37
C SER A 101 -2.59 15.92 0.12
N ILE A 102 -2.07 15.12 1.07
CA ILE A 102 -0.79 14.41 0.92
C ILE A 102 -0.89 13.33 -0.17
N LEU A 103 -1.98 12.56 -0.18
CA LEU A 103 -2.21 11.52 -1.19
C LEU A 103 -2.20 12.10 -2.60
N PHE A 104 -2.94 13.20 -2.82
CA PHE A 104 -2.99 13.88 -4.12
C PHE A 104 -1.72 14.65 -4.47
N PHE A 105 -0.93 15.05 -3.48
CA PHE A 105 0.41 15.61 -3.71
C PHE A 105 1.39 14.54 -4.18
N LYS A 106 1.31 13.32 -3.64
CA LYS A 106 2.21 12.20 -4.00
C LYS A 106 1.83 11.55 -5.34
N LYS A 107 0.53 11.47 -5.67
CA LYS A 107 0.02 10.99 -6.96
C LYS A 107 -1.25 11.74 -7.32
N GLU A 108 -1.33 12.28 -8.54
CA GLU A 108 -2.41 13.19 -8.93
C GLU A 108 -3.77 12.50 -9.15
N LYS A 109 -3.75 11.26 -9.62
CA LYS A 109 -4.92 10.50 -10.05
C LYS A 109 -4.90 9.11 -9.45
N TRP A 110 -5.99 8.72 -8.81
CA TRP A 110 -6.09 7.44 -8.12
C TRP A 110 -7.29 6.63 -8.59
N LYS A 111 -7.10 5.33 -8.79
CA LYS A 111 -8.22 4.38 -8.81
C LYS A 111 -8.70 4.12 -7.39
N LYS A 112 -9.94 3.61 -7.26
CA LYS A 112 -10.52 3.30 -5.95
C LYS A 112 -9.64 2.34 -5.16
N GLU A 113 -9.25 1.25 -5.80
CA GLU A 113 -8.51 0.14 -5.21
C GLU A 113 -7.10 0.56 -4.78
N GLU A 114 -6.55 1.61 -5.42
CA GLU A 114 -5.25 2.17 -5.08
C GLU A 114 -5.32 3.11 -3.87
N ILE A 115 -6.37 3.95 -3.75
CA ILE A 115 -6.49 4.95 -2.68
C ILE A 115 -7.13 4.40 -1.41
N GLU A 116 -8.03 3.42 -1.54
CA GLU A 116 -8.78 2.82 -0.43
C GLU A 116 -7.89 2.30 0.72
N PRO A 117 -6.77 1.59 0.47
CA PRO A 117 -5.87 1.12 1.53
C PRO A 117 -5.34 2.23 2.44
N TYR A 118 -5.23 3.46 1.91
CA TYR A 118 -4.78 4.62 2.68
C TYR A 118 -5.88 5.23 3.56
N LEU A 119 -7.11 4.74 3.49
CA LEU A 119 -8.27 5.27 4.20
C LEU A 119 -8.89 4.25 5.18
N LEU A 120 -8.42 3.00 5.18
CA LEU A 120 -8.97 1.92 6.01
C LEU A 120 -8.84 2.19 7.52
N ASP A 121 -7.81 2.92 7.95
CA ASP A 121 -7.64 3.30 9.37
C ASP A 121 -8.80 4.17 9.90
N TYR A 122 -9.50 4.87 9.00
CA TYR A 122 -10.63 5.73 9.33
C TYR A 122 -11.97 5.00 9.22
N CYS A 123 -12.11 4.16 8.19
CA CYS A 123 -13.34 3.43 7.96
C CYS A 123 -13.05 2.09 7.30
N LEU A 124 -13.50 1.01 7.94
CA LEU A 124 -13.42 -0.34 7.38
C LEU A 124 -14.58 -0.66 6.41
N ASP A 125 -15.53 0.27 6.24
CA ASP A 125 -16.70 0.09 5.38
C ASP A 125 -16.42 0.70 3.98
N PRO A 126 -16.22 -0.13 2.93
CA PRO A 126 -15.90 0.34 1.59
C PRO A 126 -16.97 1.25 0.99
N ALA A 127 -18.24 1.13 1.41
CA ALA A 127 -19.32 1.99 0.93
C ALA A 127 -19.19 3.41 1.49
N LYS A 128 -18.77 3.54 2.75
CA LYS A 128 -18.52 4.85 3.37
C LYS A 128 -17.26 5.51 2.83
N ILE A 129 -16.22 4.74 2.50
CA ILE A 129 -15.05 5.26 1.79
C ILE A 129 -15.47 5.82 0.43
N GLU A 130 -16.28 5.07 -0.32
CA GLU A 130 -16.81 5.54 -1.61
C GLU A 130 -17.59 6.85 -1.47
N GLU A 131 -18.54 6.92 -0.52
CA GLU A 131 -19.32 8.13 -0.25
C GLU A 131 -18.41 9.32 0.09
N PHE A 132 -17.40 9.09 0.94
CA PHE A 132 -16.42 10.09 1.31
C PHE A 132 -15.63 10.59 0.09
N LEU A 133 -15.15 9.69 -0.76
CA LEU A 133 -14.42 10.04 -1.98
C LEU A 133 -15.30 10.81 -2.96
N MET A 134 -16.54 10.39 -3.21
CA MET A 134 -17.49 11.12 -4.05
C MET A 134 -17.76 12.54 -3.53
N LYS A 135 -17.84 12.71 -2.21
CA LYS A 135 -18.08 14.00 -1.56
C LYS A 135 -16.86 14.92 -1.59
N ASN A 136 -15.64 14.39 -1.55
CA ASN A 136 -14.42 15.20 -1.37
C ASN A 136 -13.50 15.26 -2.59
N CYS A 137 -13.68 14.38 -3.58
CA CYS A 137 -12.87 14.30 -4.79
C CYS A 137 -13.70 14.63 -6.04
N LYS A 138 -13.03 15.07 -7.11
CA LYS A 138 -13.62 15.12 -8.45
C LYS A 138 -13.39 13.76 -9.10
N ILE A 139 -14.41 13.27 -9.80
CA ILE A 139 -14.33 12.01 -10.54
C ILE A 139 -14.09 12.36 -12.01
N VAL A 140 -13.06 11.75 -12.60
CA VAL A 140 -12.71 11.88 -14.02
C VAL A 140 -12.57 10.49 -14.64
N GLY A 141 -12.62 10.42 -15.97
CA GLY A 141 -12.52 9.15 -16.72
C GLY A 141 -13.85 8.74 -17.34
N SER A 142 -13.96 7.46 -17.67
CA SER A 142 -15.14 6.86 -18.31
C SER A 142 -16.03 6.13 -17.30
N SER A 143 -17.13 5.56 -17.76
CA SER A 143 -17.98 4.70 -16.93
C SER A 143 -17.27 3.43 -16.45
N THR A 144 -16.32 2.91 -17.25
CA THR A 144 -15.58 1.66 -17.00
C THR A 144 -14.26 1.88 -16.25
N GLU A 145 -13.70 3.09 -16.32
CA GLU A 145 -12.46 3.43 -15.62
C GLU A 145 -12.57 4.83 -15.01
N ARG A 146 -12.73 4.87 -13.69
CA ARG A 146 -12.92 6.10 -12.91
C ARG A 146 -11.68 6.40 -12.10
N PHE A 147 -11.33 7.67 -12.06
CA PHE A 147 -10.23 8.19 -11.25
C PHE A 147 -10.73 9.28 -10.32
N TYR A 148 -10.21 9.26 -9.10
CA TYR A 148 -10.38 10.32 -8.11
C TYR A 148 -9.23 11.30 -8.23
N VAL A 149 -9.57 12.60 -8.28
CA VAL A 149 -8.61 13.72 -8.27
C VAL A 149 -9.02 14.76 -7.22
N ASN A 150 -8.07 15.54 -6.73
CA ASN A 150 -8.33 16.59 -5.76
C ASN A 150 -9.31 17.65 -6.34
N LYS A 151 -10.34 18.02 -5.58
CA LYS A 151 -11.27 19.10 -5.99
C LYS A 151 -10.62 20.47 -6.09
N GLN A 152 -9.58 20.73 -5.31
CA GLN A 152 -8.93 22.04 -5.20
C GLN A 152 -7.80 22.25 -6.23
N LEU A 153 -7.34 21.20 -6.90
CA LEU A 153 -6.36 21.29 -7.99
C LEU A 153 -7.09 21.40 -9.33
N SER A 154 -7.60 22.60 -9.63
CA SER A 154 -8.04 22.95 -10.98
C SER A 154 -6.92 23.77 -11.62
N PHE A 155 -6.30 23.25 -12.67
CA PHE A 155 -5.47 24.05 -13.58
C PHE A 155 -6.37 24.88 -14.50
#